data_AF-A0A914Q5F6-F1
#
_entry.id   AF-A0A914Q5F6-F1
#
_cell.length_a   1.000
_cell.length_b   1.000
_cell.length_c   1.000
_cell.angle_alpha   90.00
_cell.angle_beta   90.00
_cell.angle_gamma   90.00
#
_symmetry.space_group_name_H-M   'P 1'
#
loop_
_entity.id
_entity.type
_entity.pdbx_description
1 polymer ?
#
loop_
_entity_poly.entity_id
_entity_poly.type
_entity_poly.pdbx_seq_one_letter_code
_entity_poly.pdbx_strand_id
1 'polypeptide(L)'
;MEEENIKASEEYLLNLESIEEWKKGGEDFEDNFELLKDITMDLVHKYGSPKFPKFSDEIVKGVEELFVLHYSRASEDHRRTLLKLIGILPYDEKVASVLFTYDLVKILLNATGLVPEAKKVDGFRVVFEALRTLHHALHVSDSVQQIFIENCEELLFERMKCCLSHLKEDEEVTQKPQFYFLNNASEILIEELLYSDLRLAFVSCLSSVKLQVCYFI
;
A
#
# COMPACT_ATOMS: atom_id res chain seq x y z
N MET A 1 10.96 -25.14 -12.13
CA MET A 1 10.89 -23.79 -11.53
C MET A 1 10.64 -22.73 -12.59
N GLU A 2 11.45 -22.65 -13.65
CA GLU A 2 11.19 -21.72 -14.77
C GLU A 2 9.85 -22.00 -15.49
N GLU A 3 9.45 -23.26 -15.65
CA GLU A 3 8.16 -23.63 -16.29
C GLU A 3 6.91 -23.19 -15.51
N GLU A 4 6.97 -23.06 -14.18
CA GLU A 4 5.83 -22.57 -13.37
C GLU A 4 5.69 -21.05 -13.47
N ASN A 5 6.81 -20.33 -13.59
CA ASN A 5 6.83 -18.87 -13.76
C ASN A 5 6.30 -18.46 -15.14
N ILE A 6 6.69 -19.18 -16.20
CA ILE A 6 6.21 -18.94 -17.58
C ILE A 6 4.70 -19.14 -17.68
N LYS A 7 4.17 -20.19 -17.04
CA LYS A 7 2.71 -20.44 -17.00
C LYS A 7 1.92 -19.34 -16.32
N ALA A 8 2.40 -18.77 -15.22
CA ALA A 8 1.71 -17.67 -14.55
C ALA A 8 1.72 -16.38 -15.40
N SER A 9 2.85 -16.02 -16.01
CA SER A 9 2.93 -14.83 -16.88
C SER A 9 2.07 -14.94 -18.14
N GLU A 10 1.96 -16.14 -18.73
CA GLU A 10 1.12 -16.40 -19.91
C GLU A 10 -0.37 -16.49 -19.55
N GLU A 11 -0.70 -17.05 -18.38
CA GLU A 11 -2.10 -17.22 -17.93
C GLU A 11 -2.77 -15.89 -17.56
N TYR A 12 -2.03 -14.92 -17.00
CA TYR A 12 -2.62 -13.67 -16.50
C TYR A 12 -2.28 -12.43 -17.31
N LEU A 13 -1.65 -12.58 -18.48
CA LEU A 13 -1.21 -11.46 -19.32
C LEU A 13 -0.29 -10.44 -18.61
N LEU A 14 0.20 -10.76 -17.40
CA LEU A 14 1.19 -9.98 -16.68
C LEU A 14 2.57 -10.43 -17.14
N ASN A 15 3.00 -9.86 -18.25
CA ASN A 15 4.30 -10.09 -18.87
C ASN A 15 4.99 -8.74 -19.14
N LEU A 16 6.29 -8.80 -19.47
CA LEU A 16 7.09 -7.61 -19.71
C LEU A 16 6.58 -6.76 -20.88
N GLU A 17 6.05 -7.38 -21.93
CA GLU A 17 5.55 -6.66 -23.10
C GLU A 17 4.35 -5.78 -22.72
N SER A 18 3.35 -6.35 -22.03
CA SER A 18 2.20 -5.60 -21.51
C SER A 18 2.61 -4.48 -20.55
N ILE A 19 3.56 -4.76 -19.65
CA ILE A 19 4.05 -3.76 -18.69
C ILE A 19 4.74 -2.59 -19.39
N GLU A 20 5.60 -2.86 -20.37
CA GLU A 20 6.28 -1.83 -21.14
C GLU A 20 5.31 -1.01 -22.00
N GLU A 21 4.24 -1.63 -22.48
CA GLU A 21 3.15 -0.91 -23.15
C GLU A 21 2.43 0.04 -22.18
N TRP A 22 2.04 -0.43 -21.00
CA TRP A 22 1.38 0.39 -19.98
C TRP A 22 2.27 1.53 -19.47
N LYS A 23 3.60 1.35 -19.42
CA LYS A 23 4.55 2.41 -19.05
C LYS A 23 4.58 3.55 -20.05
N LYS A 24 4.47 3.28 -21.36
CA LYS A 24 4.59 4.31 -22.41
C LYS A 24 3.54 5.41 -22.25
N GLY A 25 2.35 5.06 -21.79
CA GLY A 25 1.23 5.99 -21.67
C GLY A 25 0.80 6.60 -23.01
N GLY A 26 -0.41 7.17 -23.08
CA GLY A 26 -0.96 7.72 -24.32
C GLY A 26 -2.45 8.01 -24.22
N GLU A 27 -3.10 8.28 -25.36
CA GLU A 27 -4.57 8.43 -25.46
C GLU A 27 -5.29 7.15 -25.01
N ASP A 28 -4.65 6.00 -25.15
CA ASP A 28 -5.15 4.68 -24.72
C ASP A 28 -4.75 4.31 -23.28
N PHE A 29 -4.22 5.24 -22.47
CA PHE A 29 -3.79 4.92 -21.10
C PHE A 29 -4.95 4.40 -20.25
N GLU A 30 -6.15 4.92 -20.46
CA GLU A 30 -7.36 4.52 -19.73
C GLU A 30 -7.83 3.11 -20.13
N ASP A 31 -7.81 2.80 -21.43
CA ASP A 31 -8.13 1.46 -21.95
C ASP A 31 -7.13 0.40 -21.49
N ASN A 32 -5.84 0.75 -21.50
CA ASN A 32 -4.77 -0.08 -20.95
C ASN A 32 -4.92 -0.31 -19.43
N PHE A 33 -5.50 0.65 -18.72
CA PHE A 33 -5.71 0.54 -17.29
C PHE A 33 -6.88 -0.41 -16.94
N GLU A 34 -7.94 -0.45 -17.76
CA GLU A 34 -9.02 -1.43 -17.56
C GLU A 34 -8.50 -2.87 -17.72
N LEU A 35 -7.58 -3.12 -18.66
CA LEU A 35 -6.91 -4.43 -18.75
C LEU A 35 -6.09 -4.74 -17.48
N LEU A 36 -5.30 -3.79 -16.98
CA LEU A 36 -4.54 -3.95 -15.74
C LEU A 36 -5.44 -4.26 -14.54
N LYS A 37 -6.61 -3.62 -14.49
CA LYS A 37 -7.63 -3.83 -13.45
C LYS A 37 -8.23 -5.22 -13.53
N ASP A 38 -8.58 -5.70 -14.71
CA ASP A 38 -9.09 -7.07 -14.90
C ASP A 38 -8.05 -8.10 -14.44
N ILE A 39 -6.80 -7.95 -14.89
CA ILE A 39 -5.68 -8.80 -14.45
C ILE A 39 -5.52 -8.76 -12.93
N THR A 40 -5.55 -7.57 -12.33
CA THR A 40 -5.42 -7.40 -10.88
C THR A 40 -6.56 -8.09 -10.13
N MET A 41 -7.80 -7.97 -10.62
CA MET A 41 -8.96 -8.59 -9.99
C MET A 41 -8.93 -10.11 -10.10
N ASP A 42 -8.49 -10.65 -11.24
CA ASP A 42 -8.30 -12.09 -11.43
C ASP A 42 -7.24 -12.65 -10.47
N LEU A 43 -6.12 -11.95 -10.34
CA LEU A 43 -5.07 -12.33 -9.39
C LEU A 43 -5.56 -12.27 -7.94
N VAL A 44 -6.31 -11.23 -7.56
CA VAL A 44 -6.92 -11.11 -6.22
C VAL A 44 -7.91 -12.25 -5.96
N HIS A 45 -8.75 -12.59 -6.95
CA HIS A 45 -9.73 -13.67 -6.82
C HIS A 45 -9.06 -15.05 -6.67
N LYS A 46 -8.01 -15.29 -7.44
CA LYS A 46 -7.32 -16.59 -7.49
C LYS A 46 -6.33 -16.79 -6.34
N TYR A 47 -5.71 -15.71 -5.87
CA TYR A 47 -4.61 -15.75 -4.90
C TYR A 47 -4.89 -15.01 -3.59
N GLY A 48 -6.15 -14.64 -3.32
CA GLY A 48 -6.58 -14.09 -2.03
C GLY A 48 -6.45 -15.04 -0.83
N SER A 49 -5.78 -16.20 -0.98
CA SER A 49 -5.51 -17.21 0.04
C SER A 49 -4.42 -18.19 -0.45
N PRO A 50 -3.57 -18.74 0.44
CA PRO A 50 -2.11 -18.52 0.58
C PRO A 50 -1.22 -19.04 -0.58
N LYS A 51 -1.78 -19.27 -1.77
CA LYS A 51 -0.99 -19.49 -2.98
C LYS A 51 -0.74 -18.11 -3.56
N PHE A 52 0.51 -17.77 -3.81
CA PHE A 52 0.85 -16.55 -4.51
C PHE A 52 1.46 -16.92 -5.86
N PRO A 53 1.16 -16.15 -6.92
CA PRO A 53 1.81 -16.33 -8.20
C PRO A 53 3.30 -16.01 -8.05
N LYS A 54 4.16 -16.84 -8.63
CA LYS A 54 5.58 -16.55 -8.73
C LYS A 54 5.83 -15.83 -10.04
N PHE A 55 6.32 -14.61 -9.95
CA PHE A 55 6.73 -13.81 -11.09
C PHE A 55 8.25 -13.70 -11.13
N SER A 56 8.81 -13.45 -12.32
CA SER A 56 10.24 -13.21 -12.46
C SER A 56 10.62 -11.85 -11.85
N ASP A 57 11.88 -11.71 -11.43
CA ASP A 57 12.38 -10.46 -10.84
C ASP A 57 12.21 -9.28 -11.84
N GLU A 58 12.28 -9.54 -13.14
CA GLU A 58 12.03 -8.54 -14.19
C GLU A 58 10.59 -8.07 -14.24
N ILE A 59 9.61 -8.98 -14.11
CA ILE A 59 8.18 -8.61 -14.07
C ILE A 59 7.89 -7.78 -12.83
N VAL A 60 8.41 -8.21 -11.67
CA VAL A 60 8.23 -7.49 -10.39
C VAL A 60 8.79 -6.08 -10.49
N LYS A 61 10.02 -5.94 -11.02
CA LYS A 61 10.63 -4.64 -11.27
C LYS A 61 9.84 -3.81 -12.27
N GLY A 62 9.31 -4.44 -13.32
CA GLY A 62 8.47 -3.78 -14.30
C GLY A 62 7.20 -3.17 -13.68
N VAL A 63 6.55 -3.90 -12.78
CA VAL A 63 5.36 -3.41 -12.04
C VAL A 63 5.74 -2.29 -11.07
N GLU A 64 6.88 -2.39 -10.39
CA GLU A 64 7.40 -1.33 -9.52
C GLU A 64 7.58 -0.02 -10.30
N GLU A 65 8.27 -0.07 -11.44
CA GLU A 65 8.51 1.09 -12.30
C GLU A 65 7.20 1.67 -12.85
N LEU A 66 6.25 0.82 -13.23
CA LEU A 66 4.90 1.22 -13.65
C LEU A 66 4.17 1.99 -12.53
N PHE A 67 4.24 1.49 -11.30
CA PHE A 67 3.63 2.11 -10.12
C PHE A 67 4.22 3.49 -9.87
N VAL A 68 5.56 3.59 -9.79
CA VAL A 68 6.26 4.85 -9.52
C VAL A 68 5.96 5.90 -10.59
N LEU A 69 5.90 5.50 -11.87
CA LEU A 69 5.67 6.41 -12.99
C LEU A 69 4.26 7.01 -12.97
N HIS A 70 3.23 6.21 -12.68
CA HIS A 70 1.84 6.58 -12.93
C HIS A 70 1.02 6.93 -11.69
N TYR A 71 1.39 6.44 -10.50
CA TYR A 71 0.55 6.54 -9.30
C TYR A 71 0.10 7.98 -9.00
N SER A 72 1.04 8.94 -9.07
CA SER A 72 0.75 10.34 -8.75
C SER A 72 -0.24 11.00 -9.73
N ARG A 73 -0.30 10.53 -10.97
CA ARG A 73 -1.15 11.08 -12.05
C ARG A 73 -2.46 10.31 -12.25
N ALA A 74 -2.54 9.10 -11.67
CA ALA A 74 -3.66 8.20 -11.79
C ALA A 74 -4.93 8.73 -11.09
N SER A 75 -6.10 8.32 -11.59
CA SER A 75 -7.38 8.49 -10.92
C SER A 75 -7.42 7.71 -9.60
N GLU A 76 -8.40 7.98 -8.73
CA GLU A 76 -8.52 7.28 -7.44
C GLU A 76 -8.69 5.75 -7.63
N ASP A 77 -9.57 5.35 -8.55
CA ASP A 77 -9.77 3.94 -8.85
C ASP A 77 -8.51 3.29 -9.43
N HIS A 78 -7.76 4.02 -10.25
CA HIS A 78 -6.49 3.53 -10.78
C HIS A 78 -5.42 3.36 -9.70
N ARG A 79 -5.27 4.34 -8.81
CA ARG A 79 -4.37 4.22 -7.65
C ARG A 79 -4.72 3.00 -6.80
N ARG A 80 -6.01 2.76 -6.57
CA ARG A 80 -6.46 1.60 -5.81
C ARG A 80 -6.12 0.28 -6.51
N THR A 81 -6.29 0.18 -7.82
CA THR A 81 -5.88 -1.01 -8.58
C THR A 81 -4.38 -1.25 -8.49
N LEU A 82 -3.57 -0.20 -8.68
CA LEU A 82 -2.12 -0.28 -8.53
C LEU A 82 -1.72 -0.78 -7.14
N LEU A 83 -2.35 -0.25 -6.07
CA LEU A 83 -2.12 -0.69 -4.69
C LEU A 83 -2.47 -2.16 -4.46
N LYS A 84 -3.59 -2.64 -5.02
CA LYS A 84 -3.97 -4.05 -4.96
C LYS A 84 -2.92 -4.93 -5.62
N LEU A 85 -2.48 -4.55 -6.82
CA LEU A 85 -1.48 -5.29 -7.57
C LEU A 85 -0.18 -5.41 -6.78
N ILE A 86 0.38 -4.31 -6.27
CA ILE A 86 1.59 -4.38 -5.46
C ILE A 86 1.38 -5.10 -4.11
N GLY A 87 0.13 -5.16 -3.60
CA GLY A 87 -0.19 -5.86 -2.36
C GLY A 87 -0.21 -7.38 -2.48
N ILE A 88 -0.40 -7.92 -3.70
CA ILE A 88 -0.48 -9.37 -3.95
C ILE A 88 0.83 -9.98 -4.46
N LEU A 89 1.73 -9.17 -5.01
CA LEU A 89 3.01 -9.63 -5.56
C LEU A 89 4.04 -10.13 -4.52
N PRO A 90 4.22 -9.48 -3.36
CA PRO A 90 5.31 -9.83 -2.45
C PRO A 90 4.91 -11.03 -1.60
N TYR A 91 5.24 -12.23 -2.05
CA TYR A 91 4.94 -13.48 -1.35
C TYR A 91 6.11 -14.01 -0.52
N ASP A 92 7.32 -13.51 -0.77
CA ASP A 92 8.52 -13.78 0.01
C ASP A 92 9.39 -12.52 0.11
N GLU A 93 10.38 -12.58 0.99
CA GLU A 93 11.31 -11.48 1.28
C GLU A 93 12.14 -11.09 0.04
N LYS A 94 12.48 -12.05 -0.83
CA LYS A 94 13.28 -11.80 -2.03
C LYS A 94 12.50 -10.91 -3.00
N VAL A 95 11.25 -11.27 -3.30
CA VAL A 95 10.38 -10.48 -4.17
C VAL A 95 10.06 -9.13 -3.53
N ALA A 96 9.80 -9.11 -2.22
CA ALA A 96 9.57 -7.87 -1.49
C ALA A 96 10.77 -6.91 -1.60
N SER A 97 12.01 -7.41 -1.55
CA SER A 97 13.22 -6.58 -1.68
C SER A 97 13.40 -5.95 -3.06
N VAL A 98 12.87 -6.58 -4.11
CA VAL A 98 12.86 -6.03 -5.48
C VAL A 98 11.72 -5.03 -5.66
N LEU A 99 10.56 -5.32 -5.09
CA LEU A 99 9.33 -4.53 -5.25
C LEU A 99 9.33 -3.25 -4.41
N PHE A 100 9.71 -3.32 -3.13
CA PHE A 100 9.61 -2.21 -2.19
C PHE A 100 10.88 -1.34 -2.21
N THR A 101 11.11 -0.66 -3.34
CA THR A 101 12.13 0.38 -3.44
C THR A 101 11.80 1.56 -2.53
N TYR A 102 12.81 2.37 -2.20
CA TYR A 102 12.60 3.58 -1.38
C TYR A 102 11.51 4.50 -1.95
N ASP A 103 11.47 4.68 -3.28
CA ASP A 103 10.49 5.53 -3.95
C ASP A 103 9.08 4.96 -3.86
N LEU A 104 8.91 3.65 -4.11
CA LEU A 104 7.60 2.99 -3.97
C LEU A 104 7.11 3.04 -2.52
N VAL A 105 7.98 2.78 -1.54
CA VAL A 105 7.62 2.87 -0.12
C VAL A 105 7.19 4.29 0.24
N LYS A 106 7.91 5.31 -0.21
CA LYS A 106 7.53 6.71 0.03
C LYS A 106 6.16 7.04 -0.58
N ILE A 107 5.86 6.54 -1.78
CA ILE A 107 4.53 6.72 -2.38
C ILE A 107 3.45 6.01 -1.56
N LEU A 108 3.72 4.77 -1.12
CA LEU A 108 2.81 3.99 -0.28
C LEU A 108 2.51 4.70 1.05
N LEU A 109 3.53 5.21 1.72
CA LEU A 109 3.36 5.99 2.95
C LEU A 109 2.54 7.27 2.70
N ASN A 110 2.78 7.97 1.58
CA ASN A 110 1.97 9.13 1.18
C ASN A 110 0.50 8.77 0.99
N ALA A 111 0.22 7.65 0.31
CA ALA A 111 -1.13 7.14 0.10
C ALA A 111 -1.86 6.83 1.41
N THR A 112 -1.13 6.39 2.44
CA THR A 112 -1.71 6.20 3.78
C THR A 112 -1.94 7.51 4.53
N GLY A 113 -1.32 8.63 4.15
CA GLY A 113 -1.35 9.87 4.94
C GLY A 113 -0.47 9.84 6.19
N LEU A 114 0.50 8.94 6.28
CA LEU A 114 1.45 8.80 7.40
C LEU A 114 2.80 9.49 7.12
N VAL A 115 2.80 10.60 6.40
CA VAL A 115 4.02 11.36 6.08
C VAL A 115 3.80 12.85 6.30
N PRO A 116 4.76 13.57 6.89
CA PRO A 116 4.61 14.99 7.18
C PRO A 116 4.36 15.83 5.92
N GLU A 117 4.96 15.44 4.80
CA GLU A 117 4.91 16.17 3.53
C GLU A 117 3.67 15.88 2.68
N ALA A 118 2.72 15.08 3.18
CA ALA A 118 1.50 14.74 2.46
C ALA A 118 0.62 16.00 2.25
N LYS A 119 0.83 16.70 1.12
CA LYS A 119 0.07 17.90 0.75
C LYS A 119 -1.43 17.63 0.54
N LYS A 120 -1.77 16.39 0.21
CA LYS A 120 -3.14 15.91 0.00
C LYS A 120 -3.18 14.42 0.31
N VAL A 121 -4.07 14.02 1.20
CA VAL A 121 -4.36 12.60 1.46
C VAL A 121 -5.38 12.11 0.44
N ASP A 122 -5.20 10.88 -0.04
CA ASP A 122 -6.15 10.24 -0.95
C ASP A 122 -7.49 9.93 -0.27
N GLY A 123 -8.51 9.57 -1.07
CA GLY A 123 -9.79 9.12 -0.53
C GLY A 123 -9.64 7.84 0.32
N PHE A 124 -10.55 7.63 1.27
CA PHE A 124 -10.51 6.48 2.20
C PHE A 124 -10.35 5.13 1.49
N ARG A 125 -10.90 4.97 0.28
CA ARG A 125 -10.74 3.73 -0.51
C ARG A 125 -9.29 3.43 -0.86
N VAL A 126 -8.51 4.46 -1.22
CA VAL A 126 -7.08 4.35 -1.52
C VAL A 126 -6.30 4.20 -0.22
N VAL A 127 -6.64 4.96 0.82
CA VAL A 127 -6.01 4.86 2.15
C VAL A 127 -6.10 3.43 2.67
N PHE A 128 -7.29 2.81 2.68
CA PHE A 128 -7.43 1.43 3.18
C PHE A 128 -6.67 0.40 2.34
N GLU A 129 -6.64 0.57 1.02
CA GLU A 129 -5.85 -0.32 0.17
C GLU A 129 -4.36 -0.15 0.45
N ALA A 130 -3.88 1.09 0.61
CA ALA A 130 -2.51 1.38 0.97
C ALA A 130 -2.14 0.82 2.34
N LEU A 131 -3.03 0.90 3.34
CA LEU A 131 -2.81 0.33 4.67
C LEU A 131 -2.72 -1.20 4.63
N ARG A 132 -3.56 -1.87 3.82
CA ARG A 132 -3.46 -3.32 3.61
C ARG A 132 -2.14 -3.73 2.96
N THR A 133 -1.77 -3.02 1.89
CA THR A 133 -0.50 -3.25 1.20
C THR A 133 0.70 -2.98 2.12
N LEU A 134 0.67 -1.89 2.89
CA LEU A 134 1.72 -1.55 3.86
C LEU A 134 1.83 -2.58 4.98
N HIS A 135 0.71 -3.05 5.52
CA HIS A 135 0.72 -4.12 6.52
C HIS A 135 1.39 -5.37 5.98
N HIS A 136 1.10 -5.74 4.72
CA HIS A 136 1.78 -6.87 4.08
C HIS A 136 3.27 -6.59 3.91
N ALA A 137 3.64 -5.42 3.37
CA ALA A 137 5.01 -5.00 3.16
C ALA A 137 5.86 -5.05 4.44
N LEU A 138 5.32 -4.55 5.55
CA LEU A 138 5.95 -4.60 6.87
C LEU A 138 6.20 -6.03 7.34
N HIS A 139 5.31 -6.98 7.02
CA HIS A 139 5.47 -8.37 7.43
C HIS A 139 6.57 -9.10 6.63
N VAL A 140 6.85 -8.68 5.40
CA VAL A 140 7.74 -9.41 4.48
C VAL A 140 9.04 -8.69 4.15
N SER A 141 9.24 -7.46 4.63
CA SER A 141 10.41 -6.64 4.29
C SER A 141 10.93 -5.82 5.46
N ASP A 142 12.14 -6.14 5.91
CA ASP A 142 12.84 -5.43 6.98
C ASP A 142 13.20 -3.99 6.58
N SER A 143 13.50 -3.73 5.31
CA SER A 143 13.77 -2.37 4.83
C SER A 143 12.54 -1.47 4.93
N VAL A 144 11.35 -2.01 4.63
CA VAL A 144 10.08 -1.29 4.80
C VAL A 144 9.81 -1.03 6.28
N GLN A 145 10.06 -2.01 7.15
CA GLN A 145 9.94 -1.82 8.60
C GLN A 145 10.83 -0.67 9.09
N GLN A 146 12.09 -0.64 8.67
CA GLN A 146 13.02 0.40 9.06
C GLN A 146 12.57 1.79 8.57
N ILE A 147 12.21 1.93 7.29
CA ILE A 147 11.71 3.19 6.73
C ILE A 147 10.44 3.64 7.49
N PHE A 148 9.53 2.72 7.78
CA PHE A 148 8.31 3.03 8.52
C PHE A 148 8.60 3.55 9.93
N ILE A 149 9.46 2.87 10.69
CA ILE A 149 9.84 3.26 12.06
C ILE A 149 10.49 4.64 12.07
N GLU A 150 11.39 4.91 11.11
CA GLU A 150 12.13 6.17 11.04
C GLU A 150 11.26 7.38 10.67
N ASN A 151 10.16 7.16 9.93
CA ASN A 151 9.40 8.26 9.31
C ASN A 151 7.95 8.40 9.79
N CYS A 152 7.33 7.32 10.27
CA CYS A 152 5.87 7.24 10.41
C CYS A 152 5.38 6.96 11.84
N GLU A 153 6.25 6.50 12.74
CA GLU A 153 5.89 6.08 14.10
C GLU A 153 5.03 7.13 14.81
N GLU A 154 5.55 8.35 14.95
CA GLU A 154 4.87 9.44 15.66
C GLU A 154 3.53 9.81 15.00
N LEU A 155 3.48 9.83 13.66
CA LEU A 155 2.27 10.17 12.92
C LEU A 155 1.18 9.11 13.05
N LEU A 156 1.54 7.83 13.12
CA LEU A 156 0.59 6.75 13.36
C LEU A 156 -0.11 6.95 14.71
N PHE A 157 0.67 7.22 15.76
CA PHE A 157 0.14 7.48 17.11
C PHE A 157 -0.78 8.69 17.15
N GLU A 158 -0.38 9.78 16.50
CA GLU A 158 -1.19 10.99 16.46
C GLU A 158 -2.50 10.77 15.71
N ARG A 159 -2.47 10.00 14.61
CA ARG A 159 -3.70 9.66 13.88
C ARG A 159 -4.63 8.80 14.73
N MET A 160 -4.10 7.79 15.44
CA MET A 160 -4.89 6.98 16.36
C MET A 160 -5.55 7.83 17.45
N LYS A 161 -4.84 8.81 18.02
CA LYS A 161 -5.40 9.77 18.99
C LYS A 161 -6.53 10.61 18.37
N CYS A 162 -6.33 11.11 17.14
CA CYS A 162 -7.36 11.84 16.41
C CYS A 162 -8.60 10.98 16.14
N CYS A 163 -8.43 9.72 15.74
CA CYS A 163 -9.55 8.80 15.54
C CYS A 163 -10.32 8.58 16.86
N LEU A 164 -9.62 8.35 17.97
CA LEU A 164 -10.23 8.15 19.28
C LEU A 164 -11.01 9.38 19.78
N SER A 165 -10.52 10.60 19.50
CA SER A 165 -11.25 11.83 19.87
C SER A 165 -12.52 12.00 19.04
N HIS A 166 -12.50 11.65 17.75
CA HIS A 166 -13.70 11.65 16.89
C HIS A 166 -14.76 10.67 17.40
N LEU A 167 -14.37 9.51 17.94
CA LEU A 167 -15.30 8.49 18.46
C LEU A 167 -15.85 8.82 19.86
N LYS A 168 -15.12 9.59 20.68
CA LYS A 168 -15.51 9.87 22.07
C LYS A 168 -16.33 11.14 22.25
N GLU A 169 -16.49 11.95 21.20
CA GLU A 169 -17.08 13.30 21.25
C GLU A 169 -16.45 14.21 22.34
N ASP A 170 -15.24 13.89 22.79
CA ASP A 170 -14.53 14.55 23.88
C ASP A 170 -13.14 15.02 23.44
N GLU A 171 -12.79 16.21 23.91
CA GLU A 171 -11.58 17.01 23.64
C GLU A 171 -11.39 17.53 22.20
N GLU A 172 -11.19 18.85 22.08
CA GLU A 172 -10.60 19.47 20.90
C GLU A 172 -9.15 19.00 20.76
N VAL A 173 -8.94 17.85 20.10
CA VAL A 173 -7.61 17.48 19.66
C VAL A 173 -7.21 18.45 18.56
N THR A 174 -6.13 19.20 18.78
CA THR A 174 -5.54 20.03 17.72
C THR A 174 -5.07 19.10 16.61
N GLN A 175 -5.89 19.00 15.56
CA GLN A 175 -5.63 18.10 14.46
C GLN A 175 -4.53 18.69 13.58
N LYS A 176 -3.52 17.87 13.27
CA LYS A 176 -2.51 18.27 12.29
C LYS A 176 -3.15 18.35 10.88
N PRO A 177 -2.69 19.27 9.99
CA PRO A 177 -3.29 19.46 8.67
C PRO A 177 -3.43 18.19 7.84
N GLN A 178 -2.47 17.26 7.94
CA GLN A 178 -2.50 15.99 7.22
C GLN A 178 -3.65 15.06 7.65
N PHE A 179 -4.30 15.29 8.79
CA PHE A 179 -5.43 14.48 9.27
C PHE A 179 -6.78 15.15 9.03
N TYR A 180 -6.84 16.32 8.38
CA TYR A 180 -8.10 17.03 8.10
C TYR A 180 -9.12 16.22 7.29
N PHE A 181 -8.67 15.17 6.59
CA PHE A 181 -9.57 14.25 5.89
C PHE A 181 -10.48 13.45 6.85
N LEU A 182 -10.15 13.34 8.14
CA LEU A 182 -10.98 12.68 9.16
C LEU A 182 -12.25 13.48 9.49
N ASN A 183 -12.24 14.80 9.31
CA ASN A 183 -13.35 15.68 9.73
C ASN A 183 -14.66 15.43 8.97
N ASN A 184 -14.58 14.77 7.82
CA ASN A 184 -15.74 14.42 7.00
C ASN A 184 -15.96 12.90 6.93
N ALA A 185 -15.26 12.12 7.75
CA ALA A 185 -15.39 10.68 7.78
C ALA A 185 -16.58 10.27 8.64
N SER A 186 -17.35 9.27 8.20
CA SER A 186 -18.32 8.62 9.06
C SER A 186 -17.63 7.85 10.17
N GLU A 187 -18.30 7.65 11.31
CA GLU A 187 -17.84 6.84 12.44
C GLU A 187 -17.28 5.47 11.99
N ILE A 188 -17.98 4.75 11.11
CA ILE A 188 -17.55 3.46 10.55
C ILE A 188 -16.16 3.54 9.89
N LEU A 189 -15.89 4.61 9.14
CA LEU A 189 -14.60 4.81 8.47
C LEU A 189 -13.49 5.12 9.49
N ILE A 190 -13.82 5.85 10.55
CA ILE A 190 -12.90 6.13 11.65
C ILE A 190 -12.55 4.84 12.40
N GLU A 191 -13.53 3.99 12.69
CA GLU A 191 -13.32 2.69 13.33
C GLU A 191 -12.46 1.76 12.47
N GLU A 192 -12.76 1.64 11.18
CA GLU A 192 -11.97 0.83 10.24
C GLU A 192 -10.52 1.34 10.12
N LEU A 193 -10.33 2.67 10.12
CA LEU A 193 -9.01 3.28 10.09
C LEU A 193 -8.25 3.01 11.38
N LEU A 194 -8.88 3.21 12.54
CA LEU A 194 -8.28 2.92 13.84
C LEU A 194 -7.89 1.45 13.95
N TYR A 195 -8.75 0.54 13.51
CA TYR A 195 -8.44 -0.89 13.45
C TYR A 195 -7.22 -1.19 12.57
N SER A 196 -7.15 -0.57 11.40
CA SER A 196 -6.02 -0.73 10.48
C SER A 196 -4.72 -0.18 11.08
N ASP A 197 -4.79 0.95 11.76
CA ASP A 197 -3.65 1.59 12.43
C ASP A 197 -3.13 0.76 13.60
N LEU A 198 -4.04 0.20 14.42
CA LEU A 198 -3.68 -0.72 15.50
C LEU A 198 -2.97 -1.96 14.97
N ARG A 199 -3.37 -2.47 13.81
CA ARG A 199 -2.69 -3.60 13.16
C ARG A 199 -1.28 -3.23 12.69
N LEU A 200 -1.11 -2.04 12.09
CA LEU A 200 0.22 -1.55 11.71
C LEU A 200 1.11 -1.38 12.94
N ALA A 201 0.61 -0.72 13.98
CA ALA A 201 1.29 -0.56 15.26
C ALA A 201 1.76 -1.90 15.83
N PHE A 202 0.86 -2.89 15.88
CA PHE A 202 1.18 -4.23 16.36
C PHE A 202 2.32 -4.89 15.56
N VAL A 203 2.26 -4.87 14.23
CA VAL A 203 3.32 -5.43 13.39
C VAL A 203 4.64 -4.69 13.62
N SER A 204 4.63 -3.36 13.68
CA SER A 204 5.83 -2.58 13.93
C SER A 204 6.44 -2.84 15.33
N CYS A 205 5.62 -3.06 16.35
CA CYS A 205 6.09 -3.46 17.68
C CYS A 205 6.81 -4.82 17.68
N LEU A 206 6.33 -5.78 16.91
CA LEU A 206 6.99 -7.10 16.83
C LEU A 206 8.40 -6.98 16.24
N SER A 207 8.57 -6.04 15.31
CA SER A 207 9.83 -5.79 14.60
C SER A 207 10.82 -4.87 15.34
N SER A 208 10.41 -4.20 16.42
CA SER A 208 11.26 -3.21 17.08
C SER A 208 11.08 -3.17 18.60
N VAL A 209 12.15 -3.52 19.32
CA VAL A 209 12.22 -3.41 20.80
C VAL A 209 11.98 -1.98 21.27
N LYS A 210 12.45 -0.98 20.50
CA LYS A 210 12.19 0.44 20.78
C LYS A 210 10.68 0.72 20.83
N LEU A 211 9.94 0.18 19.87
CA LEU A 211 8.48 0.35 19.79
C LEU A 211 7.75 -0.41 20.89
N GLN A 212 8.21 -1.59 21.29
CA GLN A 212 7.60 -2.35 22.40
C GLN A 212 7.55 -1.52 23.69
N VAL A 213 8.58 -0.71 23.94
CA VAL A 213 8.63 0.19 25.11
C VAL A 213 7.65 1.36 24.96
N CYS A 214 7.47 1.90 23.76
CA CYS A 214 6.59 3.05 23.50
C CYS A 214 5.09 2.71 23.49
N TYR A 215 4.71 1.47 23.15
CA TYR A 215 3.30 1.04 23.04
C TYR A 215 2.74 0.33 24.28
N PHE A 216 3.59 -0.24 25.15
CA PHE A 216 3.17 -1.09 26.28
C PHE A 216 3.51 -0.54 27.67
N ILE A 217 3.96 0.72 27.77
CA ILE A 217 4.14 1.47 29.02
C ILE A 217 3.24 2.71 28.97
#